data_AF-A0A9P6X783-F1
#
_entry.id   AF-A0A9P6X783-F1
#
_cell.length_a   1.000
_cell.length_b   1.000
_cell.length_c   1.000
_cell.angle_alpha   90.00
_cell.angle_beta   90.00
_cell.angle_gamma   90.00
#
_symmetry.space_group_name_H-M   'P 1'
#
loop_
_entity.id
_entity.type
_entity.pdbx_description
1 polymer ?
#
loop_
_entity_poly.entity_id
_entity_poly.type
_entity_poly.pdbx_seq_one_letter_code
_entity_poly.pdbx_strand_id
1 'polypeptide(L)'
;MSLSNTGVGQSSTSFIPSITVPYSISTLTPTASISKSYNVSFITSTSISNINIPTSTINTVTSTASAKPIFPSDLGLGSGGSDLVVDGARNTSSLSVQFVICFSVGLLFFLSFCFLRTRLPVIFAPRTNMKRHKPPELPNSFFGWIIPLLKIDTEEILIKVGLDAVLVLHFLAMAYLIFAYFVTFVTFFFLTQSYYHYIELHAAYLINQKRNVVSRSVIVTGIPSKERTDEDLAEYYRRLNIGPVENSYVVRTVHGLDKLIEKRAHALMKLEEMYAKYWGNPCTIPGYNPDRILDDLTLYKRILDLAEMKRDDSDSSSDNENTQTPFPKRLTKKNTWKKAMNTTFFKGLIEPLEQKKVSRRPTVRTGFLGLFGEKVDAIDYYTKLFDDLDRQVTELRKSPQLEMTNVGFVTFKNMSSAVIASQIAIRPEPFVCRTITAYEPRDILWSTVSVRGRERILREIIVWSITFALVLFWFVPVVVLSSLMSINMIRHIVPSLADKIEQNEATKNFMTSFIPTVVLNIVTSVLPLIFDALGYYQGLRSRSAIAESTFSK
;
A
#
# COMPACT_ATOMS: atom_id res chain seq x y z
N MET A 1 44.08 -54.67 -18.82
CA MET A 1 43.50 -55.73 -17.95
C MET A 1 43.20 -55.08 -16.60
N SER A 2 42.06 -55.37 -15.97
CA SER A 2 41.66 -55.00 -14.57
C SER A 2 41.72 -53.49 -14.18
N LEU A 3 40.59 -52.83 -13.86
CA LEU A 3 39.93 -52.75 -12.52
C LEU A 3 40.81 -52.02 -11.46
N SER A 4 40.31 -51.10 -10.61
CA SER A 4 38.95 -50.55 -10.40
C SER A 4 38.95 -49.40 -9.37
N ASN A 5 38.10 -48.37 -9.56
CA ASN A 5 37.22 -47.69 -8.57
C ASN A 5 37.78 -47.34 -7.14
N THR A 6 37.73 -46.10 -6.60
CA THR A 6 36.52 -45.29 -6.30
C THR A 6 36.87 -43.91 -5.66
N GLY A 7 35.96 -42.93 -5.78
CA GLY A 7 35.82 -41.76 -4.87
C GLY A 7 36.67 -40.51 -5.18
N VAL A 8 36.20 -39.25 -5.01
CA VAL A 8 34.93 -38.70 -4.50
C VAL A 8 34.63 -37.35 -5.18
N GLY A 9 33.33 -37.07 -5.47
CA GLY A 9 32.75 -35.73 -5.28
C GLY A 9 32.48 -34.87 -6.52
N GLN A 10 31.24 -34.90 -7.04
CA GLN A 10 30.71 -33.86 -7.94
C GLN A 10 29.93 -32.80 -7.15
N SER A 11 30.10 -31.52 -7.52
CA SER A 11 29.20 -30.43 -7.13
C SER A 11 28.80 -29.63 -8.37
N SER A 12 27.49 -29.43 -8.55
CA SER A 12 26.87 -28.97 -9.80
C SER A 12 27.19 -27.52 -10.18
N THR A 13 27.46 -27.28 -11.47
CA THR A 13 27.67 -25.95 -12.05
C THR A 13 26.34 -25.25 -12.37
N SER A 14 26.17 -24.02 -11.91
CA SER A 14 25.04 -23.15 -12.27
C SER A 14 25.31 -22.40 -13.58
N PHE A 15 24.47 -22.60 -14.59
CA PHE A 15 24.52 -21.88 -15.86
C PHE A 15 24.09 -20.41 -15.71
N ILE A 16 24.82 -19.51 -16.37
CA ILE A 16 24.44 -18.10 -16.57
C ILE A 16 24.24 -17.89 -18.08
N PRO A 17 23.03 -17.52 -18.58
CA PRO A 17 22.84 -17.16 -19.97
C PRO A 17 23.17 -15.67 -20.18
N SER A 18 24.35 -15.39 -20.73
CA SER A 18 24.68 -14.08 -21.28
C SER A 18 23.91 -13.86 -22.59
N ILE A 19 22.99 -12.89 -22.64
CA ILE A 19 22.32 -12.48 -23.89
C ILE A 19 22.97 -11.21 -24.41
N THR A 20 23.79 -11.39 -25.45
CA THR A 20 24.40 -10.31 -26.23
C THR A 20 23.35 -9.65 -27.12
N VAL A 21 23.17 -8.33 -27.01
CA VAL A 21 22.34 -7.55 -27.93
C VAL A 21 23.27 -6.74 -28.84
N PRO A 22 23.16 -6.85 -30.19
CA PRO A 22 24.00 -6.08 -31.09
C PRO A 22 23.54 -4.63 -31.18
N TYR A 23 24.47 -3.69 -30.96
CA TYR A 23 24.26 -2.28 -31.29
C TYR A 23 24.49 -2.06 -32.80
N SER A 24 23.45 -1.61 -33.51
CA SER A 24 23.60 -0.94 -34.81
C SER A 24 23.30 0.54 -34.65
N ILE A 25 24.30 1.38 -34.89
CA ILE A 25 24.17 2.85 -34.85
C ILE A 25 23.65 3.30 -36.21
N SER A 26 22.45 3.88 -36.25
CA SER A 26 21.94 4.62 -37.40
C SER A 26 21.55 6.04 -36.97
N THR A 27 22.30 7.00 -37.50
CA THR A 27 22.08 8.44 -37.29
C THR A 27 20.85 8.92 -38.07
N LEU A 28 19.83 9.43 -37.39
CA LEU A 28 18.77 10.22 -38.01
C LEU A 28 18.53 11.51 -37.23
N THR A 29 18.49 12.61 -37.99
CA THR A 29 18.31 13.99 -37.53
C THR A 29 16.84 14.31 -37.23
N PRO A 30 16.55 15.32 -36.38
CA PRO A 30 15.18 15.58 -35.94
C PRO A 30 14.44 16.56 -36.87
N THR A 31 13.36 16.10 -37.51
CA THR A 31 12.33 16.96 -38.12
C THR A 31 10.94 16.34 -37.99
N ALA A 32 10.05 17.01 -37.24
CA ALA A 32 8.60 17.15 -37.49
C ALA A 32 7.85 17.46 -36.18
N SER A 33 7.42 18.72 -36.03
CA SER A 33 6.42 19.12 -35.06
C SER A 33 5.02 18.66 -35.49
N ILE A 34 4.31 17.88 -34.66
CA ILE A 34 2.86 17.71 -34.78
C ILE A 34 2.21 17.87 -33.41
N SER A 35 1.51 18.99 -33.24
CA SER A 35 0.58 19.21 -32.14
C SER A 35 -0.75 18.49 -32.41
N LYS A 36 -1.22 17.67 -31.47
CA LYS A 36 -2.63 17.28 -31.37
C LYS A 36 -3.12 17.39 -29.93
N SER A 37 -3.73 18.52 -29.63
CA SER A 37 -4.61 18.70 -28.48
C SER A 37 -5.90 17.91 -28.68
N TYR A 38 -6.30 17.10 -27.70
CA TYR A 38 -7.67 16.63 -27.57
C TYR A 38 -8.23 17.05 -26.22
N ASN A 39 -9.30 17.83 -26.25
CA ASN A 39 -9.99 18.32 -25.07
C ASN A 39 -10.80 17.18 -24.43
N VAL A 40 -10.66 17.02 -23.12
CA VAL A 40 -11.55 16.16 -22.32
C VAL A 40 -12.68 17.03 -21.79
N SER A 41 -13.86 16.95 -22.41
CA SER A 41 -15.07 17.62 -21.94
C SER A 41 -15.97 16.67 -21.15
N PHE A 42 -16.00 16.83 -19.83
CA PHE A 42 -17.06 16.28 -18.98
C PHE A 42 -18.41 16.87 -19.36
N ILE A 43 -19.46 16.03 -19.46
CA ILE A 43 -20.86 16.49 -19.49
C ILE A 43 -21.68 15.63 -18.53
N THR A 44 -22.36 16.29 -17.60
CA THR A 44 -23.31 15.71 -16.64
C THR A 44 -24.75 16.00 -17.05
N SER A 45 -25.62 14.99 -16.91
CA SER A 45 -27.07 15.08 -16.62
C SER A 45 -27.99 16.00 -17.46
N THR A 46 -28.98 15.40 -18.13
CA THR A 46 -30.42 15.69 -17.87
C THR A 46 -31.35 14.64 -18.51
N SER A 47 -32.59 14.55 -18.02
CA SER A 47 -33.63 13.57 -18.38
C SER A 47 -34.60 14.10 -19.45
N ILE A 48 -35.39 13.22 -20.13
CA ILE A 48 -36.87 13.26 -20.25
C ILE A 48 -37.45 12.30 -21.34
N SER A 49 -38.60 11.68 -20.99
CA SER A 49 -39.71 11.08 -21.80
C SER A 49 -39.53 9.94 -22.83
N ASN A 50 -40.16 8.81 -22.48
CA ASN A 50 -41.25 8.11 -23.21
C ASN A 50 -41.20 7.95 -24.76
N ILE A 51 -40.96 6.72 -25.22
CA ILE A 51 -41.73 6.06 -26.30
C ILE A 51 -42.05 4.63 -25.82
N ASN A 52 -43.21 4.07 -26.19
CA ASN A 52 -43.80 2.89 -25.56
C ASN A 52 -44.23 1.83 -26.59
N ILE A 53 -44.03 0.53 -26.26
CA ILE A 53 -44.70 -0.68 -26.83
C ILE A 53 -44.25 -1.11 -28.26
N PRO A 54 -44.25 -2.41 -28.68
CA PRO A 54 -44.65 -3.64 -27.98
C PRO A 54 -43.59 -4.77 -27.79
N THR A 55 -43.98 -5.69 -26.91
CA THR A 55 -43.50 -7.06 -26.65
C THR A 55 -43.15 -7.96 -27.85
N SER A 56 -42.09 -8.77 -27.70
CA SER A 56 -42.17 -10.22 -27.97
C SER A 56 -41.14 -11.04 -27.17
N THR A 57 -41.55 -12.26 -26.84
CA THR A 57 -40.88 -13.37 -26.14
C THR A 57 -39.39 -13.62 -26.40
N ILE A 58 -38.64 -13.97 -25.33
CA ILE A 58 -37.91 -15.27 -25.20
C ILE A 58 -37.60 -15.54 -23.71
N ASN A 59 -37.51 -16.83 -23.37
CA ASN A 59 -37.52 -17.36 -21.99
C ASN A 59 -36.10 -17.62 -21.43
N THR A 60 -36.04 -17.85 -20.10
CA THR A 60 -35.13 -18.83 -19.41
C THR A 60 -33.60 -18.57 -19.46
N VAL A 61 -32.71 -19.01 -18.55
CA VAL A 61 -32.78 -19.65 -17.21
C VAL A 61 -31.39 -19.54 -16.52
N THR A 62 -31.37 -19.24 -15.23
CA THR A 62 -30.60 -19.91 -14.13
C THR A 62 -29.16 -20.46 -14.40
N SER A 63 -28.17 -19.98 -13.61
CA SER A 63 -27.18 -20.80 -12.82
C SER A 63 -26.27 -21.86 -13.52
N THR A 64 -24.90 -21.82 -13.45
CA THR A 64 -23.99 -22.46 -12.42
C THR A 64 -23.04 -23.59 -12.92
N ALA A 65 -22.05 -24.17 -12.20
CA ALA A 65 -21.12 -23.78 -11.09
C ALA A 65 -20.28 -24.97 -10.54
N SER A 66 -19.38 -24.67 -9.58
CA SER A 66 -18.75 -25.44 -8.46
C SER A 66 -18.56 -26.97 -8.46
N ALA A 67 -17.50 -27.45 -7.79
CA ALA A 67 -17.60 -28.59 -6.87
C ALA A 67 -16.47 -28.70 -5.82
N LYS A 68 -16.77 -29.27 -4.63
CA LYS A 68 -15.90 -30.24 -3.91
C LYS A 68 -16.65 -31.13 -2.88
N PRO A 69 -16.12 -32.33 -2.51
CA PRO A 69 -16.88 -33.42 -1.86
C PRO A 69 -16.52 -33.74 -0.39
N ILE A 70 -17.02 -34.89 0.10
CA ILE A 70 -17.12 -35.40 1.49
C ILE A 70 -16.06 -36.47 1.83
N PHE A 71 -15.71 -36.62 3.12
CA PHE A 71 -15.34 -37.89 3.78
C PHE A 71 -15.74 -37.86 5.28
N PRO A 72 -15.74 -38.99 6.04
CA PRO A 72 -16.85 -39.28 6.97
C PRO A 72 -16.43 -39.54 8.43
N SER A 73 -17.39 -39.58 9.35
CA SER A 73 -17.36 -40.49 10.51
C SER A 73 -18.72 -40.59 11.21
N ASP A 74 -19.17 -41.82 11.47
CA ASP A 74 -20.08 -42.12 12.57
C ASP A 74 -19.36 -41.78 13.89
N LEU A 75 -19.73 -40.68 14.53
CA LEU A 75 -19.45 -40.42 15.94
C LEU A 75 -20.47 -39.38 16.44
N GLY A 76 -21.42 -39.84 17.26
CA GLY A 76 -22.61 -39.06 17.60
C GLY A 76 -22.31 -37.82 18.45
N LEU A 77 -22.19 -36.65 17.82
CA LEU A 77 -22.26 -35.33 18.44
C LEU A 77 -23.20 -34.40 17.63
N GLY A 78 -23.88 -33.49 18.33
CA GLY A 78 -25.10 -32.81 17.84
C GLY A 78 -24.99 -31.94 16.58
N SER A 79 -26.12 -31.85 15.86
CA SER A 79 -26.27 -31.20 14.56
C SER A 79 -26.73 -29.74 14.66
N GLY A 80 -25.78 -28.79 14.66
CA GLY A 80 -26.10 -27.36 14.72
C GLY A 80 -25.08 -26.41 14.08
N GLY A 81 -23.85 -26.87 13.79
CA GLY A 81 -22.85 -26.07 13.09
C GLY A 81 -23.08 -25.89 11.58
N SER A 82 -24.10 -26.54 11.00
CA SER A 82 -24.30 -26.64 9.54
C SER A 82 -24.90 -25.39 8.91
N ASP A 83 -25.82 -24.73 9.60
CA ASP A 83 -26.55 -23.61 9.02
C ASP A 83 -25.70 -22.32 9.11
N LEU A 84 -24.40 -22.46 9.46
CA LEU A 84 -23.50 -21.38 9.89
C LEU A 84 -22.76 -20.66 8.74
N VAL A 85 -23.26 -20.77 7.49
CA VAL A 85 -22.56 -20.19 6.30
C VAL A 85 -23.47 -19.58 5.19
N VAL A 86 -24.78 -19.88 5.16
CA VAL A 86 -25.83 -19.47 4.19
C VAL A 86 -26.13 -17.94 4.05
N ASP A 87 -26.78 -17.29 5.01
CA ASP A 87 -27.31 -15.89 4.97
C ASP A 87 -26.27 -14.76 4.94
N GLY A 88 -24.98 -15.04 5.13
CA GLY A 88 -23.92 -14.01 5.17
C GLY A 88 -23.78 -13.19 3.89
N ALA A 89 -24.27 -13.73 2.78
CA ALA A 89 -23.89 -13.27 1.47
C ALA A 89 -24.72 -12.12 0.89
N ARG A 90 -25.78 -11.60 1.53
CA ARG A 90 -27.05 -11.14 0.88
C ARG A 90 -27.08 -10.10 -0.28
N ASN A 91 -25.95 -9.69 -0.87
CA ASN A 91 -25.89 -9.13 -2.24
C ASN A 91 -24.73 -9.66 -3.13
N THR A 92 -23.74 -10.34 -2.55
CA THR A 92 -22.97 -11.39 -3.24
C THR A 92 -23.74 -12.73 -3.30
N SER A 93 -24.90 -12.82 -2.63
CA SER A 93 -25.75 -14.00 -2.49
C SER A 93 -26.51 -14.33 -3.75
N SER A 94 -26.89 -13.33 -4.54
CA SER A 94 -27.54 -13.59 -5.82
C SER A 94 -26.64 -14.52 -6.64
N LEU A 95 -25.33 -14.28 -6.65
CA LEU A 95 -24.32 -15.12 -7.30
C LEU A 95 -23.84 -16.30 -6.45
N SER A 96 -23.62 -16.16 -5.14
CA SER A 96 -23.08 -17.26 -4.31
C SER A 96 -24.15 -18.24 -3.82
N VAL A 97 -25.38 -17.80 -3.55
CA VAL A 97 -26.53 -18.69 -3.33
C VAL A 97 -26.97 -19.30 -4.66
N GLN A 98 -26.84 -18.61 -5.79
CA GLN A 98 -26.89 -19.26 -7.12
C GLN A 98 -25.83 -20.36 -7.22
N PHE A 99 -24.55 -20.05 -6.97
CA PHE A 99 -23.42 -21.00 -6.98
C PHE A 99 -23.67 -22.19 -6.06
N VAL A 100 -24.16 -21.96 -4.84
CA VAL A 100 -24.47 -23.00 -3.83
C VAL A 100 -25.71 -23.81 -4.21
N ILE A 101 -26.82 -23.18 -4.64
CA ILE A 101 -28.04 -23.89 -5.05
C ILE A 101 -27.69 -24.85 -6.17
N CYS A 102 -27.15 -24.36 -7.29
CA CYS A 102 -26.99 -25.22 -8.45
C CYS A 102 -25.68 -26.02 -8.44
N PHE A 103 -24.73 -25.72 -7.55
CA PHE A 103 -23.78 -26.73 -7.08
C PHE A 103 -24.49 -27.85 -6.33
N SER A 104 -25.32 -27.54 -5.33
CA SER A 104 -25.97 -28.56 -4.50
C SER A 104 -26.94 -29.42 -5.33
N VAL A 105 -27.63 -28.83 -6.30
CA VAL A 105 -28.46 -29.54 -7.28
C VAL A 105 -27.59 -30.35 -8.26
N GLY A 106 -26.46 -29.81 -8.74
CA GLY A 106 -25.52 -30.54 -9.57
C GLY A 106 -24.88 -31.74 -8.84
N LEU A 107 -24.50 -31.55 -7.57
CA LEU A 107 -24.00 -32.57 -6.66
C LEU A 107 -25.09 -33.60 -6.35
N LEU A 108 -26.32 -33.17 -6.10
CA LEU A 108 -27.46 -34.05 -5.85
C LEU A 108 -27.79 -34.89 -7.09
N PHE A 109 -27.80 -34.30 -8.29
CA PHE A 109 -27.95 -35.06 -9.54
C PHE A 109 -26.75 -35.99 -9.79
N PHE A 110 -25.53 -35.58 -9.49
CA PHE A 110 -24.33 -36.40 -9.65
C PHE A 110 -24.28 -37.58 -8.67
N LEU A 111 -24.61 -37.36 -7.39
CA LEU A 111 -24.71 -38.39 -6.36
C LEU A 111 -25.91 -39.31 -6.62
N SER A 112 -27.07 -38.75 -6.99
CA SER A 112 -28.24 -39.52 -7.41
C SER A 112 -27.91 -40.38 -8.63
N PHE A 113 -27.24 -39.84 -9.65
CA PHE A 113 -26.73 -40.59 -10.80
C PHE A 113 -25.78 -41.71 -10.37
N CYS A 114 -24.79 -41.43 -9.52
CA CYS A 114 -23.86 -42.46 -9.03
C CYS A 114 -24.61 -43.58 -8.27
N PHE A 115 -25.62 -43.24 -7.47
CA PHE A 115 -26.45 -44.20 -6.75
C PHE A 115 -27.36 -45.01 -7.68
N LEU A 116 -28.18 -44.34 -8.51
CA LEU A 116 -29.09 -44.98 -9.47
C LEU A 116 -28.35 -45.85 -10.50
N ARG A 117 -27.14 -45.43 -10.94
CA ARG A 117 -26.28 -46.23 -11.83
C ARG A 117 -25.91 -47.59 -11.20
N THR A 118 -25.65 -47.64 -9.89
CA THR A 118 -25.34 -48.90 -9.19
C THR A 118 -26.57 -49.75 -8.88
N ARG A 119 -27.75 -49.13 -8.72
CA ARG A 119 -29.00 -49.83 -8.35
C ARG A 119 -29.84 -50.27 -9.56
N LEU A 120 -29.81 -49.53 -10.68
CA LEU A 120 -30.65 -49.74 -11.86
C LEU A 120 -29.81 -49.89 -13.15
N PRO A 121 -28.92 -50.89 -13.25
CA PRO A 121 -28.05 -51.08 -14.43
C PRO A 121 -28.83 -51.30 -15.74
N VAL A 122 -30.07 -51.81 -15.66
CA VAL A 122 -30.96 -52.01 -16.81
C VAL A 122 -31.29 -50.69 -17.54
N ILE A 123 -31.41 -49.58 -16.79
CA ILE A 123 -31.79 -48.26 -17.33
C ILE A 123 -30.54 -47.43 -17.67
N PHE A 124 -29.50 -47.48 -16.82
CA PHE A 124 -28.30 -46.65 -16.98
C PHE A 124 -27.20 -47.29 -17.82
N ALA A 125 -27.27 -48.58 -18.10
CA ALA A 125 -26.29 -49.29 -18.93
C ALA A 125 -26.94 -50.27 -19.95
N PRO A 126 -28.00 -49.88 -20.69
CA PRO A 126 -28.75 -50.80 -21.57
C PRO A 126 -27.89 -51.40 -22.69
N ARG A 127 -26.85 -50.69 -23.15
CA ARG A 127 -25.89 -51.18 -24.15
C ARG A 127 -25.00 -52.33 -23.65
N THR A 128 -24.98 -52.65 -22.34
CA THR A 128 -24.25 -53.83 -21.83
C THR A 128 -24.98 -55.15 -22.13
N ASN A 129 -26.28 -55.09 -22.45
CA ASN A 129 -27.12 -56.23 -22.80
C ASN A 129 -27.13 -56.55 -24.31
N MET A 130 -26.24 -55.93 -25.09
CA MET A 130 -26.11 -56.14 -26.54
C MET A 130 -25.13 -57.27 -26.85
N LYS A 131 -25.52 -58.20 -27.74
CA LYS A 131 -24.69 -59.37 -28.13
C LYS A 131 -23.46 -59.03 -29.00
N ARG A 132 -23.39 -57.81 -29.55
CA ARG A 132 -22.25 -57.30 -30.35
C ARG A 132 -21.88 -55.90 -29.81
N HIS A 133 -20.60 -55.53 -29.89
CA HIS A 133 -20.05 -54.23 -29.45
C HIS A 133 -20.31 -53.86 -27.97
N LYS A 134 -20.22 -54.84 -27.06
CA LYS A 134 -20.38 -54.61 -25.61
C LYS A 134 -19.26 -53.67 -25.08
N PRO A 135 -19.58 -52.59 -24.33
CA PRO A 135 -18.60 -51.77 -23.64
C PRO A 135 -17.92 -52.55 -22.49
N PRO A 136 -16.70 -52.16 -22.06
CA PRO A 136 -16.03 -52.82 -20.94
C PRO A 136 -16.87 -52.69 -19.67
N GLU A 137 -16.83 -53.70 -18.81
CA GLU A 137 -17.63 -53.73 -17.59
C GLU A 137 -17.08 -52.71 -16.59
N LEU A 138 -17.85 -51.64 -16.36
CA LEU A 138 -17.50 -50.60 -15.40
C LEU A 138 -17.62 -51.17 -13.98
N PRO A 139 -16.66 -50.89 -13.07
CA PRO A 139 -16.75 -51.37 -11.70
C PRO A 139 -17.99 -50.80 -10.99
N ASN A 140 -18.58 -51.60 -10.10
CA ASN A 140 -19.78 -51.23 -9.32
C ASN A 140 -19.51 -50.21 -8.19
N SER A 141 -18.29 -49.67 -8.11
CA SER A 141 -17.90 -48.64 -7.14
C SER A 141 -18.51 -47.27 -7.47
N PHE A 142 -18.88 -46.49 -6.44
CA PHE A 142 -19.55 -45.18 -6.57
C PHE A 142 -18.89 -44.21 -7.56
N PHE A 143 -17.56 -44.03 -7.48
CA PHE A 143 -16.79 -43.16 -8.38
C PHE A 143 -15.85 -43.92 -9.34
N GLY A 144 -15.85 -45.26 -9.28
CA GLY A 144 -14.89 -46.10 -10.02
C GLY A 144 -15.07 -46.07 -11.54
N TRP A 145 -16.12 -45.44 -12.06
CA TRP A 145 -16.41 -45.30 -13.47
C TRP A 145 -15.68 -44.14 -14.16
N ILE A 146 -15.25 -43.12 -13.40
CA ILE A 146 -14.67 -41.89 -13.94
C ILE A 146 -13.31 -42.16 -14.60
N ILE A 147 -12.43 -42.90 -13.91
CA ILE A 147 -11.07 -43.20 -14.40
C ILE A 147 -11.11 -44.10 -15.66
N PRO A 148 -11.91 -45.19 -15.73
CA PRO A 148 -12.08 -45.95 -16.96
C PRO A 148 -12.66 -45.13 -18.13
N LEU A 149 -13.63 -44.23 -17.89
CA LEU A 149 -14.16 -43.39 -18.97
C LEU A 149 -13.19 -42.30 -19.46
N LEU A 150 -12.27 -41.82 -18.60
CA LEU A 150 -11.22 -40.88 -19.02
C LEU A 150 -10.02 -41.58 -19.69
N LYS A 151 -9.89 -42.90 -19.51
CA LYS A 151 -8.82 -43.72 -20.12
C LYS A 151 -9.26 -44.49 -21.37
N ILE A 152 -10.53 -44.40 -21.78
CA ILE A 152 -11.01 -45.12 -22.96
C ILE A 152 -10.56 -44.40 -24.24
N ASP A 153 -9.89 -45.12 -25.13
CA ASP A 153 -9.34 -44.53 -26.35
C ASP A 153 -10.46 -44.16 -27.33
N THR A 154 -10.27 -43.08 -28.10
CA THR A 154 -11.26 -42.59 -29.07
C THR A 154 -11.62 -43.61 -30.15
N GLU A 155 -10.71 -44.53 -30.49
CA GLU A 155 -10.97 -45.65 -31.40
C GLU A 155 -11.98 -46.65 -30.80
N GLU A 156 -11.89 -46.93 -29.50
CA GLU A 156 -12.83 -47.80 -28.80
C GLU A 156 -14.21 -47.13 -28.67
N ILE A 157 -14.26 -45.82 -28.44
CA ILE A 157 -15.51 -45.05 -28.47
C ILE A 157 -16.14 -45.09 -29.88
N LEU A 158 -15.34 -44.89 -30.94
CA LEU A 158 -15.80 -44.90 -32.33
C LEU A 158 -16.49 -46.21 -32.69
N ILE A 159 -15.87 -47.34 -32.35
CA ILE A 159 -16.36 -48.69 -32.64
C ILE A 159 -17.61 -49.05 -31.81
N LYS A 160 -17.77 -48.51 -30.58
CA LYS A 160 -18.83 -48.92 -29.64
C LYS A 160 -20.00 -47.95 -29.51
N VAL A 161 -19.78 -46.66 -29.78
CA VAL A 161 -20.79 -45.60 -29.63
C VAL A 161 -21.25 -45.04 -30.98
N GLY A 162 -20.32 -44.92 -31.94
CA GLY A 162 -20.53 -44.35 -33.27
C GLY A 162 -19.78 -43.02 -33.47
N LEU A 163 -19.61 -42.63 -34.74
CA LEU A 163 -18.83 -41.45 -35.15
C LEU A 163 -19.33 -40.13 -34.55
N ASP A 164 -20.65 -39.93 -34.54
CA ASP A 164 -21.28 -38.68 -34.08
C ASP A 164 -20.91 -38.31 -32.64
N ALA A 165 -20.95 -39.28 -31.72
CA ALA A 165 -20.57 -39.07 -30.32
C ALA A 165 -19.07 -38.73 -30.15
N VAL A 166 -18.20 -39.32 -30.98
CA VAL A 166 -16.75 -39.00 -31.00
C VAL A 166 -16.52 -37.58 -31.51
N LEU A 167 -17.22 -37.17 -32.57
CA LEU A 167 -17.14 -35.81 -33.12
C LEU A 167 -17.60 -34.76 -32.10
N VAL A 168 -18.71 -34.98 -31.39
CA VAL A 168 -19.19 -34.07 -30.34
C VAL A 168 -18.20 -33.98 -29.17
N LEU A 169 -17.65 -35.11 -28.71
CA LEU A 169 -16.67 -35.13 -27.63
C LEU A 169 -15.37 -34.40 -28.02
N HIS A 170 -14.89 -34.63 -29.25
CA HIS A 170 -13.70 -33.96 -29.78
C HIS A 170 -13.95 -32.46 -29.97
N PHE A 171 -15.12 -32.06 -30.47
CA PHE A 171 -15.52 -30.65 -30.60
C PHE A 171 -15.52 -29.93 -29.25
N LEU A 172 -16.07 -30.53 -28.19
CA LEU A 172 -16.06 -29.95 -26.84
C LEU A 172 -14.64 -29.79 -26.28
N ALA A 173 -13.77 -30.80 -26.46
CA ALA A 173 -12.38 -30.72 -26.04
C ALA A 173 -11.61 -29.63 -26.79
N MET A 174 -11.80 -29.52 -28.11
CA MET A 174 -11.20 -28.47 -28.93
C MET A 174 -11.72 -27.08 -28.56
N ALA A 175 -13.02 -26.93 -28.29
CA ALA A 175 -13.61 -25.66 -27.86
C ALA A 175 -13.03 -25.17 -26.51
N TYR A 176 -12.85 -26.07 -25.54
CA TYR A 176 -12.18 -25.75 -24.28
C TYR A 176 -10.73 -25.26 -24.49
N LEU A 177 -9.96 -25.97 -25.32
CA LEU A 177 -8.57 -25.58 -25.62
C LEU A 177 -8.51 -24.23 -26.32
N ILE A 178 -9.34 -24.01 -27.35
CA ILE A 178 -9.42 -22.74 -28.08
C ILE A 178 -9.77 -21.59 -27.13
N PHE A 179 -10.74 -21.78 -26.22
CA PHE A 179 -11.10 -20.77 -25.23
C PHE A 179 -9.96 -20.46 -24.26
N ALA A 180 -9.26 -21.48 -23.75
CA ALA A 180 -8.11 -21.29 -22.86
C ALA A 180 -6.96 -20.53 -23.55
N TYR A 181 -6.64 -20.87 -24.81
CA TYR A 181 -5.65 -20.14 -25.61
C TYR A 181 -6.10 -18.71 -25.93
N PHE A 182 -7.39 -18.49 -26.20
CA PHE A 182 -7.93 -17.15 -26.43
C PHE A 182 -7.82 -16.26 -25.18
N VAL A 183 -8.27 -16.74 -24.02
CA VAL A 183 -8.22 -15.96 -22.76
C VAL A 183 -6.78 -15.66 -22.35
N THR A 184 -5.86 -16.62 -22.49
CA THR A 184 -4.43 -16.39 -22.20
C THR A 184 -3.82 -15.39 -23.18
N PHE A 185 -4.06 -15.52 -24.48
CA PHE A 185 -3.60 -14.56 -25.49
C PHE A 185 -4.11 -13.14 -25.23
N VAL A 186 -5.42 -12.98 -24.97
CA VAL A 186 -6.03 -11.68 -24.65
C VAL A 186 -5.42 -11.08 -23.38
N THR A 187 -5.18 -11.89 -22.35
CA THR A 187 -4.54 -11.45 -21.11
C THR A 187 -3.11 -10.97 -21.36
N PHE A 188 -2.29 -11.75 -22.07
CA PHE A 188 -0.92 -11.35 -22.42
C PHE A 188 -0.88 -10.10 -23.32
N PHE A 189 -1.82 -9.98 -24.26
CA PHE A 189 -1.94 -8.81 -25.14
C PHE A 189 -2.21 -7.54 -24.33
N PHE A 190 -3.25 -7.52 -23.49
CA PHE A 190 -3.58 -6.37 -22.67
C PHE A 190 -2.51 -6.04 -21.61
N LEU A 191 -1.89 -7.06 -21.01
CA LEU A 191 -0.78 -6.86 -20.08
C LEU A 191 0.42 -6.21 -20.77
N THR A 192 0.78 -6.68 -21.96
CA THR A 192 1.88 -6.14 -22.78
C THR A 192 1.59 -4.70 -23.22
N GLN A 193 0.37 -4.42 -23.70
CA GLN A 193 -0.05 -3.06 -24.07
C GLN A 193 0.01 -2.11 -22.87
N SER A 194 -0.49 -2.53 -21.72
CA SER A 194 -0.48 -1.74 -20.47
C SER A 194 0.94 -1.47 -19.99
N TYR A 195 1.83 -2.46 -20.11
CA TYR A 195 3.24 -2.35 -19.72
C TYR A 195 4.00 -1.33 -20.58
N TYR A 196 3.84 -1.37 -21.91
CA TYR A 196 4.47 -0.37 -22.79
C TYR A 196 3.93 1.05 -22.54
N HIS A 197 2.62 1.21 -22.36
CA HIS A 197 2.03 2.51 -22.03
C HIS A 197 2.54 3.05 -20.68
N TYR A 198 2.68 2.18 -19.68
CA TYR A 198 3.27 2.54 -18.38
C TYR A 198 4.72 3.01 -18.50
N ILE A 199 5.56 2.34 -19.30
CA ILE A 199 6.96 2.75 -19.52
C ILE A 199 7.03 4.16 -20.12
N GLU A 200 6.24 4.44 -21.16
CA GLU A 200 6.21 5.75 -21.81
C GLU A 200 5.77 6.86 -20.84
N LEU A 201 4.68 6.62 -20.10
CA LEU A 201 4.15 7.58 -19.12
C LEU A 201 5.14 7.81 -17.97
N HIS A 202 5.80 6.76 -17.48
CA HIS A 202 6.82 6.85 -16.43
C HIS A 202 8.06 7.62 -16.90
N ALA A 203 8.53 7.39 -18.14
CA ALA A 203 9.63 8.14 -18.73
C ALA A 203 9.29 9.64 -18.88
N ALA A 204 8.10 9.96 -19.41
CA ALA A 204 7.63 11.34 -19.55
C ALA A 204 7.51 12.05 -18.19
N TYR A 205 6.98 11.36 -17.17
CA TYR A 205 6.88 11.86 -15.80
C TYR A 205 8.26 12.20 -15.20
N LEU A 206 9.22 11.27 -15.28
CA LEU A 206 10.58 11.48 -14.79
C LEU A 206 11.31 12.64 -15.48
N ILE A 207 11.13 12.81 -16.80
CA ILE A 207 11.70 13.92 -17.56
C ILE A 207 11.12 15.27 -17.10
N ASN A 208 9.82 15.33 -16.80
CA ASN A 208 9.20 16.52 -16.23
C ASN A 208 9.78 16.84 -14.83
N GLN A 209 10.04 15.80 -14.03
CA GLN A 209 10.58 15.93 -12.68
C GLN A 209 12.11 16.22 -12.61
N LYS A 210 12.82 16.34 -13.74
CA LYS A 210 14.30 16.46 -13.80
C LYS A 210 14.96 17.55 -12.94
N ARG A 211 14.22 18.62 -12.59
CA ARG A 211 14.72 19.72 -11.74
C ARG A 211 14.56 19.45 -10.24
N ASN A 212 13.63 18.59 -9.83
CA ASN A 212 13.35 18.35 -8.42
C ASN A 212 14.56 17.72 -7.73
N VAL A 213 14.83 18.17 -6.49
CA VAL A 213 15.98 17.73 -5.69
C VAL A 213 16.00 16.21 -5.53
N VAL A 214 14.83 15.56 -5.38
CA VAL A 214 14.70 14.09 -5.23
C VAL A 214 15.33 13.35 -6.42
N SER A 215 14.94 13.68 -7.65
CA SER A 215 15.47 13.05 -8.88
C SER A 215 16.96 13.29 -9.09
N ARG A 216 17.51 14.33 -8.47
CA ARG A 216 18.93 14.71 -8.52
C ARG A 216 19.73 14.23 -7.31
N SER A 217 19.11 13.50 -6.39
CA SER A 217 19.72 13.09 -5.13
C SER A 217 19.83 11.57 -5.00
N VAL A 218 20.86 11.14 -4.28
CA VAL A 218 21.21 9.75 -4.01
C VAL A 218 21.38 9.60 -2.50
N ILE A 219 20.79 8.55 -1.92
CA ILE A 219 21.07 8.16 -0.53
C ILE A 219 22.23 7.15 -0.52
N VAL A 220 23.27 7.49 0.23
CA VAL A 220 24.51 6.74 0.39
C VAL A 220 24.47 6.02 1.73
N THR A 221 24.72 4.71 1.75
CA THR A 221 24.60 3.90 2.96
C THR A 221 25.86 3.06 3.19
N GLY A 222 26.28 2.96 4.46
CA GLY A 222 27.55 2.33 4.80
C GLY A 222 28.76 3.25 4.64
N ILE A 223 28.61 4.54 4.99
CA ILE A 223 29.71 5.51 4.93
C ILE A 223 30.79 5.13 5.97
N PRO A 224 32.06 4.93 5.57
CA PRO A 224 33.16 4.64 6.48
C PRO A 224 33.47 5.85 7.35
N SER A 225 34.08 5.65 8.53
CA SER A 225 34.26 6.72 9.52
C SER A 225 35.12 7.90 9.07
N LYS A 226 35.89 7.78 8.00
CA LYS A 226 36.75 8.85 7.46
C LYS A 226 35.99 9.82 6.56
N GLU A 227 34.82 9.42 6.04
CA GLU A 227 34.03 10.18 5.05
C GLU A 227 32.63 10.53 5.58
N ARG A 228 32.44 10.55 6.91
CA ARG A 228 31.17 10.89 7.57
C ARG A 228 30.91 12.39 7.74
N THR A 229 31.86 13.20 7.32
CA THR A 229 31.76 14.66 7.32
C THR A 229 31.08 15.11 6.03
N ASP A 230 30.23 16.14 6.11
CA ASP A 230 29.44 16.64 4.96
C ASP A 230 30.35 16.98 3.76
N GLU A 231 31.48 17.65 4.00
CA GLU A 231 32.46 18.04 2.97
C GLU A 231 33.29 16.86 2.44
N ASP A 232 33.75 15.94 3.30
CA ASP A 232 34.54 14.76 2.87
C ASP A 232 33.72 13.83 1.97
N LEU A 233 32.41 13.71 2.23
CA LEU A 233 31.48 13.02 1.35
C LEU A 233 31.33 13.77 0.01
N ALA A 234 31.27 15.10 0.02
CA ALA A 234 31.25 15.91 -1.19
C ALA A 234 32.51 15.67 -2.04
N GLU A 235 33.69 15.78 -1.41
CA GLU A 235 34.98 15.58 -2.07
C GLU A 235 35.11 14.16 -2.64
N TYR A 236 34.65 13.14 -1.91
CA TYR A 236 34.61 11.77 -2.41
C TYR A 236 33.85 11.65 -3.75
N TYR A 237 32.66 12.24 -3.86
CA TYR A 237 31.90 12.21 -5.13
C TYR A 237 32.46 13.14 -6.22
N ARG A 238 33.09 14.26 -5.85
CA ARG A 238 33.81 15.11 -6.81
C ARG A 238 35.02 14.37 -7.41
N ARG A 239 35.81 13.66 -6.59
CA ARG A 239 36.96 12.85 -7.04
C ARG A 239 36.58 11.68 -7.94
N LEU A 240 35.37 11.12 -7.77
CA LEU A 240 34.83 10.07 -8.64
C LEU A 240 34.44 10.56 -10.05
N ASN A 241 34.36 11.88 -10.26
CA ASN A 241 34.05 12.51 -11.55
C ASN A 241 32.75 12.04 -12.23
N ILE A 242 31.76 11.59 -11.45
CA ILE A 242 30.43 11.19 -11.94
C ILE A 242 29.58 12.42 -12.33
N GLY A 243 29.92 13.57 -11.77
CA GLY A 243 29.35 14.88 -12.12
C GLY A 243 29.48 15.90 -10.99
N PRO A 244 29.07 17.15 -11.25
CA PRO A 244 29.14 18.21 -10.25
C PRO A 244 28.16 17.95 -9.11
N VAL A 245 28.71 17.77 -7.91
CA VAL A 245 27.95 17.77 -6.64
C VAL A 245 27.45 19.19 -6.37
N GLU A 246 26.19 19.32 -5.97
CA GLU A 246 25.61 20.56 -5.43
C GLU A 246 25.85 20.61 -3.93
N ASN A 247 25.21 19.72 -3.16
CA ASN A 247 25.29 19.64 -1.71
C ASN A 247 25.38 18.17 -1.24
N SER A 248 25.89 17.97 -0.03
CA SER A 248 25.92 16.69 0.68
C SER A 248 25.56 16.87 2.15
N TYR A 249 24.85 15.89 2.72
CA TYR A 249 24.40 15.92 4.11
C TYR A 249 24.45 14.53 4.72
N VAL A 250 25.29 14.33 5.74
CA VAL A 250 25.34 13.09 6.51
C VAL A 250 24.31 13.14 7.63
N VAL A 251 23.50 12.09 7.72
CA VAL A 251 22.43 11.98 8.71
C VAL A 251 23.06 11.85 10.09
N ARG A 252 22.57 12.64 11.05
CA ARG A 252 23.03 12.65 12.44
C ARG A 252 22.07 11.87 13.33
N THR A 253 22.59 11.24 14.37
CA THR A 253 21.76 10.55 15.36
C THR A 253 20.96 11.57 16.19
N VAL A 254 19.63 11.55 16.10
CA VAL A 254 18.73 12.48 16.79
C VAL A 254 18.03 11.83 17.99
N HIS A 255 18.80 11.17 18.85
CA HIS A 255 18.27 10.33 19.92
C HIS A 255 17.40 11.12 20.92
N GLY A 256 16.10 10.86 20.95
CA GLY A 256 15.14 11.49 21.88
C GLY A 256 14.73 12.93 21.54
N LEU A 257 15.43 13.59 20.61
CA LEU A 257 15.07 14.93 20.12
C LEU A 257 13.74 14.90 19.35
N ASP A 258 13.47 13.81 18.64
CA ASP A 258 12.19 13.50 18.01
C ASP A 258 11.02 13.58 19.00
N LYS A 259 11.10 12.84 20.11
CA LYS A 259 10.08 12.78 21.16
C LYS A 259 9.91 14.12 21.88
N LEU A 260 10.98 14.91 22.01
CA LEU A 260 10.91 16.24 22.62
C LEU A 260 10.27 17.27 21.68
N ILE A 261 10.56 17.21 20.37
CA ILE A 261 9.88 18.04 19.37
C ILE A 261 8.39 17.68 19.30
N GLU A 262 8.03 16.40 19.35
CA GLU A 262 6.64 15.95 19.39
C GLU A 262 5.91 16.45 20.65
N LYS A 263 6.51 16.28 21.84
CA LYS A 263 5.98 16.83 23.10
C LYS A 263 5.80 18.35 23.04
N ARG A 264 6.79 19.08 22.51
CA ARG A 264 6.75 20.54 22.33
C ARG A 264 5.61 20.96 21.40
N ALA A 265 5.43 20.25 20.28
CA ALA A 265 4.32 20.50 19.35
C ALA A 265 2.96 20.19 19.98
N HIS A 266 2.85 19.11 20.78
CA HIS A 266 1.62 18.80 21.51
C HIS A 266 1.30 19.84 22.58
N ALA A 267 2.31 20.33 23.32
CA ALA A 267 2.15 21.41 24.30
C ALA A 267 1.70 22.72 23.62
N LEU A 268 2.27 23.06 22.45
CA LEU A 268 1.85 24.22 21.65
C LEU A 268 0.40 24.08 21.17
N MET A 269 0.03 22.94 20.59
CA MET A 269 -1.34 22.67 20.14
C MET A 269 -2.35 22.74 21.30
N LYS A 270 -1.97 22.27 22.50
CA LYS A 270 -2.80 22.41 23.71
C LYS A 270 -2.89 23.85 24.21
N LEU A 271 -1.81 24.62 24.12
CA LEU A 271 -1.83 26.05 24.42
C LEU A 271 -2.75 26.81 23.45
N GLU A 272 -2.66 26.54 22.15
CA GLU A 272 -3.55 27.09 21.11
C GLU A 272 -5.01 26.72 21.37
N GLU A 273 -5.31 25.47 21.73
CA GLU A 273 -6.66 25.01 22.12
C GLU A 273 -7.22 25.80 23.33
N MET A 274 -6.38 26.09 24.35
CA MET A 274 -6.79 26.87 25.51
C MET A 274 -7.00 28.36 25.17
N TYR A 275 -6.16 28.95 24.31
CA TYR A 275 -6.38 30.31 23.81
C TYR A 275 -7.64 30.41 22.95
N ALA A 276 -7.89 29.44 22.07
CA ALA A 276 -9.12 29.37 21.27
C ALA A 276 -10.37 29.20 22.15
N LYS A 277 -10.27 28.45 23.27
CA LYS A 277 -11.35 28.33 24.25
C LYS A 277 -11.58 29.62 25.07
N TYR A 278 -10.53 30.39 25.33
CA TYR A 278 -10.63 31.65 26.08
C TYR A 278 -11.18 32.80 25.23
N TRP A 279 -10.70 32.95 23.99
CA TRP A 279 -11.08 34.04 23.07
C TRP A 279 -12.21 33.70 22.09
N GLY A 280 -12.54 32.42 21.91
CA GLY A 280 -13.44 31.94 20.86
C GLY A 280 -12.74 31.71 19.52
N ASN A 281 -13.36 30.89 18.67
CA ASN A 281 -12.95 30.66 17.29
C ASN A 281 -14.19 30.85 16.37
N PRO A 282 -14.25 31.89 15.52
CA PRO A 282 -13.24 32.94 15.32
C PRO A 282 -13.09 33.88 16.53
N CYS A 283 -11.91 34.47 16.70
CA CYS A 283 -11.64 35.40 17.80
C CYS A 283 -12.35 36.74 17.57
N THR A 284 -13.23 37.16 18.49
CA THR A 284 -14.07 38.37 18.37
C THR A 284 -13.43 39.64 18.95
N ILE A 285 -12.10 39.67 19.02
CA ILE A 285 -11.34 40.79 19.59
C ILE A 285 -11.51 42.02 18.67
N PRO A 286 -12.00 43.17 19.17
CA PRO A 286 -12.06 44.39 18.36
C PRO A 286 -10.65 44.75 17.89
N GLY A 287 -10.48 45.06 16.59
CA GLY A 287 -9.18 45.35 15.98
C GLY A 287 -8.37 44.13 15.52
N TYR A 288 -8.72 42.90 15.94
CA TYR A 288 -8.12 41.68 15.41
C TYR A 288 -8.87 41.22 14.15
N ASN A 289 -8.21 41.28 12.99
CA ASN A 289 -8.73 40.75 11.74
C ASN A 289 -7.66 39.81 11.13
N PRO A 290 -7.87 38.47 11.11
CA PRO A 290 -6.84 37.51 10.74
C PRO A 290 -6.37 37.65 9.29
N ASP A 291 -7.28 37.98 8.37
CA ASP A 291 -6.98 38.11 6.93
C ASP A 291 -5.96 39.24 6.71
N ARG A 292 -6.15 40.35 7.42
CA ARG A 292 -5.24 41.51 7.38
C ARG A 292 -3.83 41.16 7.88
N ILE A 293 -3.71 40.28 8.88
CA ILE A 293 -2.42 39.81 9.39
C ILE A 293 -1.71 38.94 8.34
N LEU A 294 -2.47 38.08 7.65
CA LEU A 294 -1.95 37.24 6.59
C LEU A 294 -1.48 38.07 5.38
N ASP A 295 -2.24 39.10 5.00
CA ASP A 295 -1.85 40.06 3.97
C ASP A 295 -0.56 40.83 4.34
N ASP A 296 -0.46 41.34 5.57
CA ASP A 296 0.76 42.03 6.05
C ASP A 296 1.98 41.09 6.10
N LEU A 297 1.80 39.81 6.46
CA LEU A 297 2.86 38.79 6.46
C LEU A 297 3.30 38.41 5.03
N THR A 298 2.37 38.24 4.09
CA THR A 298 2.71 37.94 2.69
C THR A 298 3.39 39.13 2.01
N LEU A 299 2.95 40.37 2.30
CA LEU A 299 3.62 41.59 1.89
C LEU A 299 5.05 41.66 2.43
N TYR A 300 5.25 41.40 3.72
CA TYR A 300 6.57 41.41 4.35
C TYR A 300 7.51 40.35 3.75
N LYS A 301 7.01 39.13 3.55
CA LYS A 301 7.77 38.06 2.87
C LYS A 301 8.18 38.48 1.47
N ARG A 302 7.25 39.02 0.67
CA ARG A 302 7.53 39.50 -0.69
C ARG A 302 8.59 40.61 -0.72
N ILE A 303 8.62 41.48 0.29
CA ILE A 303 9.67 42.51 0.43
C ILE A 303 11.04 41.89 0.75
N LEU A 304 11.10 40.83 1.56
CA LEU A 304 12.34 40.09 1.83
C LEU A 304 12.84 39.36 0.57
N ASP A 305 11.96 38.62 -0.11
CA ASP A 305 12.28 37.88 -1.33
C ASP A 305 12.86 38.84 -2.41
N LEU A 306 12.26 40.04 -2.59
CA LEU A 306 12.77 41.09 -3.48
C LEU A 306 14.11 41.69 -3.01
N ALA A 307 14.36 41.74 -1.70
CA ALA A 307 15.63 42.22 -1.13
C ALA A 307 16.74 41.14 -1.11
N GLU A 308 16.41 39.90 -1.46
CA GLU A 308 17.36 38.81 -1.73
C GLU A 308 17.66 38.75 -3.23
N MET A 309 16.65 38.76 -4.10
CA MET A 309 16.86 38.91 -5.56
C MET A 309 17.74 40.10 -5.92
N LYS A 310 17.52 41.27 -5.29
CA LYS A 310 18.35 42.45 -5.52
C LYS A 310 19.79 42.35 -5.00
N ARG A 311 20.09 41.41 -4.09
CA ARG A 311 21.46 41.11 -3.68
C ARG A 311 22.15 40.22 -4.73
N ASP A 312 21.44 39.22 -5.23
CA ASP A 312 21.95 38.30 -6.26
C ASP A 312 22.25 39.05 -7.58
N ASP A 313 21.39 39.99 -7.99
CA ASP A 313 21.64 40.86 -9.16
C ASP A 313 22.85 41.80 -8.98
N SER A 314 23.21 42.15 -7.74
CA SER A 314 24.27 43.14 -7.46
C SER A 314 25.69 42.57 -7.50
N ASP A 315 25.85 41.24 -7.52
CA ASP A 315 27.14 40.58 -7.75
C ASP A 315 27.47 40.41 -9.25
N SER A 316 26.61 40.91 -10.16
CA SER A 316 26.83 40.83 -11.61
C SER A 316 26.49 42.09 -12.40
N SER A 317 27.08 43.24 -12.08
CA SER A 317 27.36 44.29 -13.09
C SER A 317 28.32 45.39 -12.60
N SER A 318 29.31 45.71 -13.44
CA SER A 318 30.21 46.85 -13.29
C SER A 318 29.63 48.12 -13.94
N ASP A 319 29.76 49.24 -13.23
CA ASP A 319 29.81 50.64 -13.68
C ASP A 319 28.96 51.10 -14.89
N ASN A 320 28.04 52.04 -14.64
CA ASN A 320 28.04 53.36 -15.30
C ASN A 320 27.12 54.37 -14.59
N GLU A 321 27.52 55.64 -14.61
CA GLU A 321 26.77 56.75 -14.02
C GLU A 321 25.68 57.34 -14.96
N ASN A 322 24.90 58.27 -14.41
CA ASN A 322 23.93 59.16 -15.08
C ASN A 322 22.61 58.55 -15.60
N THR A 323 21.59 58.60 -14.73
CA THR A 323 20.28 59.22 -15.07
C THR A 323 19.60 59.69 -13.78
N GLN A 324 19.14 60.95 -13.76
CA GLN A 324 18.38 61.49 -12.64
C GLN A 324 17.00 60.83 -12.57
N THR A 325 16.70 60.18 -11.43
CA THR A 325 15.33 59.78 -11.06
C THR A 325 15.03 60.31 -9.66
N PRO A 326 13.76 60.64 -9.33
CA PRO A 326 13.43 61.27 -8.05
C PRO A 326 13.61 60.29 -6.89
N PHE A 327 14.68 60.49 -6.12
CA PHE A 327 15.10 59.62 -5.01
C PHE A 327 13.99 59.30 -3.99
N PRO A 328 13.64 58.01 -3.78
CA PRO A 328 13.26 57.55 -2.46
C PRO A 328 14.53 57.37 -1.61
N LYS A 329 14.60 58.07 -0.48
CA LYS A 329 15.76 58.04 0.44
C LYS A 329 16.11 56.61 0.87
N ARG A 330 17.43 56.32 0.93
CA ARG A 330 18.06 55.10 1.48
C ARG A 330 17.28 54.51 2.67
N LEU A 331 16.55 53.42 2.43
CA LEU A 331 15.79 52.70 3.45
C LEU A 331 16.74 51.91 4.36
N THR A 332 17.29 52.59 5.37
CA THR A 332 18.02 51.92 6.46
C THR A 332 17.06 51.03 7.26
N LYS A 333 17.54 49.89 7.81
CA LYS A 333 16.70 48.93 8.57
C LYS A 333 15.84 49.61 9.65
N LYS A 334 16.36 50.65 10.32
CA LYS A 334 15.62 51.46 11.33
C LYS A 334 14.40 52.21 10.76
N ASN A 335 14.49 52.71 9.52
CA ASN A 335 13.42 53.51 8.90
C ASN A 335 12.27 52.62 8.43
N THR A 336 12.57 51.45 7.88
CA THR A 336 11.56 50.44 7.54
C THR A 336 10.85 49.93 8.80
N TRP A 337 11.59 49.68 9.90
CA TRP A 337 11.01 49.24 11.17
C TRP A 337 10.10 50.30 11.82
N LYS A 338 10.48 51.59 11.79
CA LYS A 338 9.58 52.69 12.19
C LYS A 338 8.33 52.79 11.31
N LYS A 339 8.45 52.56 9.99
CA LYS A 339 7.30 52.59 9.08
C LYS A 339 6.39 51.37 9.26
N ALA A 340 6.96 50.21 9.60
CA ALA A 340 6.23 49.00 9.98
C ALA A 340 5.51 49.17 11.33
N MET A 341 6.15 49.72 12.36
CA MET A 341 5.47 50.06 13.63
C MET A 341 4.30 51.03 13.44
N ASN A 342 4.36 51.89 12.43
CA ASN A 342 3.28 52.82 12.08
C ASN A 342 2.20 52.20 11.17
N THR A 343 2.28 50.92 10.76
CA THR A 343 1.12 50.25 10.17
C THR A 343 0.09 49.97 11.27
N THR A 344 -1.19 49.95 10.91
CA THR A 344 -2.28 49.80 11.87
C THR A 344 -2.21 48.47 12.65
N PHE A 345 -1.54 47.46 12.11
CA PHE A 345 -1.28 46.17 12.76
C PHE A 345 -0.43 46.33 14.03
N PHE A 346 0.77 46.91 13.93
CA PHE A 346 1.61 47.12 15.12
C PHE A 346 0.98 48.17 16.06
N LYS A 347 0.33 49.20 15.52
CA LYS A 347 -0.37 50.17 16.36
C LYS A 347 -1.49 49.50 17.20
N GLY A 348 -2.27 48.59 16.61
CA GLY A 348 -3.30 47.80 17.30
C GLY A 348 -2.78 46.70 18.24
N LEU A 349 -1.49 46.34 18.14
CA LEU A 349 -0.80 45.48 19.13
C LEU A 349 -0.22 46.28 20.30
N ILE A 350 -0.04 47.61 20.15
CA ILE A 350 0.63 48.49 21.12
C ILE A 350 -0.38 49.33 21.92
N GLU A 351 -1.50 49.74 21.33
CA GLU A 351 -2.60 50.38 22.05
C GLU A 351 -3.44 49.29 22.78
N PRO A 352 -3.48 49.26 24.13
CA PRO A 352 -4.24 48.25 24.86
C PRO A 352 -5.74 48.56 24.73
N LEU A 353 -6.40 47.88 23.80
CA LEU A 353 -7.85 47.96 23.64
C LEU A 353 -8.54 47.41 24.89
N GLU A 354 -9.27 48.26 25.62
CA GLU A 354 -10.01 47.85 26.82
C GLU A 354 -11.06 46.79 26.48
N GLN A 355 -10.79 45.56 26.88
CA GLN A 355 -11.66 44.42 26.57
C GLN A 355 -12.62 44.08 27.71
N LYS A 356 -13.90 43.96 27.34
CA LYS A 356 -14.90 43.27 28.15
C LYS A 356 -14.57 41.78 28.18
N LYS A 357 -14.08 41.28 29.32
CA LYS A 357 -13.71 39.85 29.52
C LYS A 357 -14.91 38.94 29.20
N VAL A 358 -14.83 38.18 28.11
CA VAL A 358 -15.96 37.37 27.59
C VAL A 358 -16.11 36.03 28.33
N SER A 359 -15.02 35.44 28.82
CA SER A 359 -15.02 34.12 29.46
C SER A 359 -14.15 34.08 30.72
N ARG A 360 -14.38 33.09 31.60
CA ARG A 360 -13.43 32.74 32.67
C ARG A 360 -12.26 31.97 32.05
N ARG A 361 -11.03 32.26 32.48
CA ARG A 361 -9.83 31.54 32.00
C ARG A 361 -9.99 30.02 32.20
N PRO A 362 -9.60 29.19 31.21
CA PRO A 362 -9.68 27.74 31.33
C PRO A 362 -8.71 27.24 32.41
N THR A 363 -9.11 26.22 33.17
CA THR A 363 -8.27 25.58 34.19
C THR A 363 -8.06 24.11 33.87
N VAL A 364 -6.84 23.59 34.01
CA VAL A 364 -6.57 22.14 33.99
C VAL A 364 -6.34 21.62 35.42
N ARG A 365 -6.37 20.29 35.57
CA ARG A 365 -5.79 19.60 36.73
C ARG A 365 -4.50 18.91 36.33
N THR A 366 -3.50 18.94 37.22
CA THR A 366 -2.13 18.50 36.92
C THR A 366 -1.89 16.98 37.04
N GLY A 367 -2.81 16.23 37.66
CA GLY A 367 -2.65 14.80 37.91
C GLY A 367 -3.13 13.88 36.78
N PHE A 368 -3.10 12.58 37.05
CA PHE A 368 -3.39 11.51 36.08
C PHE A 368 -4.74 11.70 35.36
N LEU A 369 -4.69 11.71 34.02
CA LEU A 369 -5.80 12.02 33.10
C LEU A 369 -6.61 13.30 33.42
N GLY A 370 -6.06 14.23 34.21
CA GLY A 370 -6.77 15.44 34.64
C GLY A 370 -7.88 15.21 35.68
N LEU A 371 -7.98 14.01 36.27
CA LEU A 371 -8.95 13.74 37.35
C LEU A 371 -8.47 14.27 38.70
N PHE A 372 -7.19 14.05 39.01
CA PHE A 372 -6.56 14.38 40.29
C PHE A 372 -5.65 15.60 40.19
N GLY A 373 -5.25 16.17 41.33
CA GLY A 373 -4.33 17.31 41.40
C GLY A 373 -5.01 18.68 41.50
N GLU A 374 -4.18 19.71 41.68
CA GLU A 374 -4.58 21.11 41.84
C GLU A 374 -5.17 21.68 40.55
N LYS A 375 -6.14 22.60 40.67
CA LYS A 375 -6.70 23.35 39.53
C LYS A 375 -5.82 24.55 39.24
N VAL A 376 -5.05 24.49 38.15
CA VAL A 376 -4.14 25.55 37.70
C VAL A 376 -4.70 26.20 36.43
N ASP A 377 -4.39 27.48 36.20
CA ASP A 377 -4.67 28.15 34.92
C ASP A 377 -4.03 27.36 33.77
N ALA A 378 -4.85 26.97 32.80
CA ALA A 378 -4.43 26.14 31.68
C ALA A 378 -3.43 26.87 30.79
N ILE A 379 -3.61 28.18 30.59
CA ILE A 379 -2.76 28.98 29.70
C ILE A 379 -1.36 29.07 30.31
N ASP A 380 -1.26 29.58 31.54
CA ASP A 380 0.01 29.74 32.24
C ASP A 380 0.74 28.40 32.45
N TYR A 381 0.01 27.28 32.65
CA TYR A 381 0.57 25.93 32.72
C TYR A 381 1.19 25.48 31.39
N TYR A 382 0.44 25.55 30.29
CA TYR A 382 0.95 25.13 28.98
C TYR A 382 2.03 26.08 28.43
N THR A 383 2.02 27.37 28.77
CA THR A 383 3.11 28.31 28.45
C THR A 383 4.40 27.84 29.10
N LYS A 384 4.41 27.61 30.42
CA LYS A 384 5.61 27.11 31.13
C LYS A 384 6.10 25.77 30.59
N LEU A 385 5.18 24.85 30.28
CA LEU A 385 5.52 23.54 29.69
C LEU A 385 6.12 23.69 28.28
N PHE A 386 5.58 24.58 27.46
CA PHE A 386 6.11 24.87 26.13
C PHE A 386 7.51 25.50 26.21
N ASP A 387 7.71 26.48 27.09
CA ASP A 387 8.99 27.18 27.26
C ASP A 387 10.10 26.23 27.77
N ASP A 388 9.78 25.33 28.70
CA ASP A 388 10.70 24.28 29.17
C ASP A 388 11.08 23.30 28.05
N LEU A 389 10.08 22.82 27.29
CA LEU A 389 10.33 21.92 26.16
C LEU A 389 11.09 22.62 25.00
N ASP A 390 10.83 23.91 24.73
CA ASP A 390 11.57 24.69 23.75
C ASP A 390 13.03 24.90 24.16
N ARG A 391 13.26 25.17 25.45
CA ARG A 391 14.59 25.25 26.05
C ARG A 391 15.34 23.92 25.90
N GLN A 392 14.74 22.80 26.29
CA GLN A 392 15.35 21.47 26.15
C GLN A 392 15.69 21.12 24.69
N VAL A 393 14.77 21.40 23.75
CA VAL A 393 15.01 21.24 22.30
C VAL A 393 16.16 22.13 21.82
N THR A 394 16.25 23.36 22.32
CA THR A 394 17.31 24.32 21.96
C THR A 394 18.67 23.93 22.54
N GLU A 395 18.72 23.42 23.78
CA GLU A 395 19.93 22.91 24.42
C GLU A 395 20.45 21.65 23.70
N LEU A 396 19.56 20.69 23.37
CA LEU A 396 19.95 19.50 22.60
C LEU A 396 20.42 19.83 21.18
N ARG A 397 19.80 20.79 20.48
CA ARG A 397 20.25 21.26 19.15
C ARG A 397 21.62 21.91 19.18
N LYS A 398 22.02 22.53 20.31
CA LYS A 398 23.35 23.10 20.52
C LYS A 398 24.38 22.06 20.94
N SER A 399 23.95 20.91 21.46
CA SER A 399 24.87 19.87 21.92
C SER A 399 25.65 19.27 20.73
N PRO A 400 27.00 19.20 20.79
CA PRO A 400 27.82 18.65 19.72
C PRO A 400 27.80 17.11 19.68
N GLN A 401 26.98 16.44 20.51
CA GLN A 401 26.94 14.99 20.70
C GLN A 401 26.17 14.22 19.63
N LEU A 402 25.66 14.90 18.59
CA LEU A 402 24.91 14.28 17.49
C LEU A 402 25.86 13.50 16.56
N GLU A 403 26.17 12.24 16.92
CA GLU A 403 27.09 11.38 16.15
C GLU A 403 26.66 11.28 14.68
N MET A 404 27.63 11.43 13.78
CA MET A 404 27.44 11.23 12.35
C MET A 404 27.22 9.74 12.05
N THR A 405 26.09 9.42 11.42
CA THR A 405 25.74 8.04 11.08
C THR A 405 26.52 7.52 9.86
N ASN A 406 26.32 6.26 9.52
CA ASN A 406 26.81 5.65 8.29
C ASN A 406 25.93 5.94 7.07
N VAL A 407 25.05 6.95 7.09
CA VAL A 407 24.11 7.27 6.00
C VAL A 407 24.13 8.76 5.70
N GLY A 408 24.07 9.12 4.42
CA GLY A 408 24.01 10.50 3.96
C GLY A 408 23.31 10.64 2.62
N PHE A 409 23.02 11.87 2.25
CA PHE A 409 22.43 12.25 0.96
C PHE A 409 23.42 13.08 0.17
N VAL A 410 23.49 12.83 -1.13
CA VAL A 410 24.32 13.58 -2.07
C VAL A 410 23.43 14.05 -3.21
N THR A 411 23.37 15.36 -3.40
CA THR A 411 22.61 16.02 -4.47
C THR A 411 23.57 16.46 -5.56
N PHE A 412 23.32 16.05 -6.80
CA PHE A 412 24.10 16.44 -7.99
C PHE A 412 23.38 17.56 -8.74
N LYS A 413 24.09 18.42 -9.47
CA LYS A 413 23.42 19.44 -10.32
C LYS A 413 22.57 18.79 -11.44
N ASN A 414 22.94 17.59 -11.88
CA ASN A 414 22.28 16.86 -12.97
C ASN A 414 21.60 15.56 -12.47
N MET A 415 20.39 15.29 -12.95
CA MET A 415 19.68 14.02 -12.71
C MET A 415 20.44 12.80 -13.25
N SER A 416 21.12 12.93 -14.40
CA SER A 416 21.92 11.85 -14.99
C SER A 416 23.02 11.37 -14.04
N SER A 417 23.76 12.28 -13.43
CA SER A 417 24.82 11.93 -12.44
C SER A 417 24.26 11.20 -11.23
N ALA A 418 23.06 11.55 -10.76
CA ALA A 418 22.38 10.83 -9.66
C ALA A 418 22.00 9.39 -10.05
N VAL A 419 21.43 9.21 -11.25
CA VAL A 419 21.08 7.88 -11.78
C VAL A 419 22.34 7.02 -11.96
N ILE A 420 23.39 7.57 -12.58
CA ILE A 420 24.68 6.89 -12.76
C ILE A 420 25.27 6.48 -11.41
N ALA A 421 25.32 7.40 -10.44
CA ALA A 421 25.82 7.11 -9.09
C ALA A 421 24.99 6.04 -8.36
N SER A 422 23.69 5.93 -8.64
CA SER A 422 22.82 4.90 -8.05
C SER A 422 22.96 3.50 -8.66
N GLN A 423 23.54 3.39 -9.86
CA GLN A 423 23.69 2.13 -10.60
C GLN A 423 25.10 1.53 -10.47
N ILE A 424 26.12 2.36 -10.21
CA ILE A 424 27.52 1.93 -10.10
C ILE A 424 27.81 1.37 -8.69
N ALA A 425 28.48 0.23 -8.62
CA ALA A 425 29.12 -0.27 -7.40
C ALA A 425 30.42 0.51 -7.13
N ILE A 426 30.33 1.56 -6.31
CA ILE A 426 31.44 2.52 -6.10
C ILE A 426 32.63 1.90 -5.31
N ARG A 427 32.36 0.94 -4.43
CA ARG A 427 33.39 0.17 -3.71
C ARG A 427 33.19 -1.34 -3.89
N PRO A 428 34.28 -2.14 -3.88
CA PRO A 428 34.18 -3.59 -3.94
C PRO A 428 33.70 -4.23 -2.62
N GLU A 429 33.80 -3.49 -1.50
CA GLU A 429 33.41 -3.98 -0.18
C GLU A 429 31.88 -4.02 -0.01
N PRO A 430 31.29 -5.15 0.40
CA PRO A 430 29.84 -5.24 0.61
C PRO A 430 29.41 -4.34 1.77
N PHE A 431 28.24 -3.71 1.61
CA PHE A 431 27.64 -2.77 2.57
C PHE A 431 28.42 -1.46 2.82
N VAL A 432 29.42 -1.12 2.01
CA VAL A 432 30.17 0.15 2.11
C VAL A 432 29.85 1.06 0.93
N CYS A 433 29.54 2.34 1.21
CA CYS A 433 29.15 3.35 0.21
C CYS A 433 28.09 2.89 -0.82
N ARG A 434 27.14 2.04 -0.43
CA ARG A 434 26.04 1.60 -1.32
C ARG A 434 25.07 2.75 -1.55
N THR A 435 25.01 3.19 -2.79
CA THR A 435 24.11 4.21 -3.33
C THR A 435 22.81 3.60 -3.84
N ILE A 436 21.70 4.34 -3.65
CA ILE A 436 20.43 4.18 -4.37
C ILE A 436 19.82 5.58 -4.58
N THR A 437 18.89 5.74 -5.52
CA THR A 437 18.14 6.99 -5.69
C THR A 437 17.48 7.42 -4.38
N ALA A 438 17.45 8.73 -4.10
CA ALA A 438 16.82 9.23 -2.88
C ALA A 438 15.29 9.06 -2.94
N TYR A 439 14.70 8.60 -1.84
CA TYR A 439 13.25 8.63 -1.64
C TYR A 439 12.74 10.07 -1.45
N GLU A 440 11.43 10.28 -1.58
CA GLU A 440 10.84 11.58 -1.23
C GLU A 440 11.07 11.90 0.26
N PRO A 441 11.42 13.14 0.66
CA PRO A 441 11.67 13.51 2.05
C PRO A 441 10.56 13.17 3.06
N ARG A 442 9.31 13.06 2.58
CA ARG A 442 8.12 12.68 3.38
C ARG A 442 7.97 11.16 3.55
N ASP A 443 8.55 10.39 2.64
CA ASP A 443 8.50 8.93 2.61
C ASP A 443 9.61 8.31 3.48
N ILE A 444 10.73 9.02 3.68
CA ILE A 444 11.88 8.55 4.47
C ILE A 444 11.50 8.31 5.93
N LEU A 445 11.84 7.12 6.44
CA LEU A 445 11.69 6.73 7.83
C LEU A 445 12.98 7.03 8.62
N TRP A 446 13.05 8.22 9.19
CA TRP A 446 14.23 8.73 9.90
C TRP A 446 14.64 7.90 11.13
N SER A 447 13.73 7.15 11.75
CA SER A 447 14.02 6.25 12.87
C SER A 447 14.74 4.96 12.46
N THR A 448 14.55 4.49 11.22
CA THR A 448 15.14 3.25 10.69
C THR A 448 16.25 3.50 9.67
N VAL A 449 16.37 4.72 9.12
CA VAL A 449 17.31 5.02 8.03
C VAL A 449 18.77 4.68 8.38
N SER A 450 19.18 4.89 9.64
CA SER A 450 20.54 4.66 10.15
C SER A 450 20.86 3.20 10.50
N VAL A 451 19.95 2.24 10.29
CA VAL A 451 20.20 0.83 10.58
C VAL A 451 21.32 0.28 9.67
N ARG A 452 22.27 -0.44 10.28
CA ARG A 452 23.46 -0.99 9.59
C ARG A 452 23.08 -2.17 8.69
N GLY A 453 23.80 -2.37 7.58
CA GLY A 453 23.47 -3.41 6.59
C GLY A 453 23.40 -4.83 7.16
N ARG A 454 24.37 -5.22 8.02
CA ARG A 454 24.38 -6.53 8.69
C ARG A 454 23.22 -6.72 9.68
N GLU A 455 22.86 -5.65 10.39
CA GLU A 455 21.75 -5.67 11.36
C GLU A 455 20.40 -5.80 10.63
N ARG A 456 20.24 -5.11 9.49
CA ARG A 456 19.06 -5.23 8.64
C ARG A 456 18.84 -6.67 8.14
N ILE A 457 19.89 -7.38 7.72
CA ILE A 457 19.78 -8.78 7.28
C ILE A 457 19.27 -9.67 8.43
N LEU A 458 19.76 -9.48 9.65
CA LEU A 458 19.28 -10.24 10.80
C LEU A 458 17.81 -9.93 11.11
N ARG A 459 17.42 -8.65 11.10
CA ARG A 459 16.02 -8.21 11.27
C ARG A 459 15.11 -8.80 10.18
N GLU A 460 15.58 -8.84 8.95
CA GLU A 460 14.87 -9.40 7.80
C GLU A 460 14.64 -10.91 7.92
N ILE A 461 15.67 -11.67 8.32
CA ILE A 461 15.54 -13.11 8.61
C ILE A 461 14.54 -13.37 9.75
N ILE A 462 14.61 -12.57 10.83
CA ILE A 462 13.66 -12.66 11.96
C ILE A 462 12.23 -12.36 11.49
N VAL A 463 12.02 -11.30 10.73
CA VAL A 463 10.68 -10.92 10.23
C VAL A 463 10.13 -11.97 9.28
N TRP A 464 10.91 -12.49 8.33
CA TRP A 464 10.47 -13.58 7.45
C TRP A 464 10.15 -14.86 8.22
N SER A 465 10.91 -15.18 9.27
CA SER A 465 10.63 -16.33 10.15
C SER A 465 9.32 -16.14 10.91
N ILE A 466 9.03 -14.93 11.38
CA ILE A 466 7.75 -14.59 12.03
C ILE A 466 6.60 -14.64 11.03
N THR A 467 6.74 -14.10 9.82
CA THR A 467 5.73 -14.18 8.76
C THR A 467 5.42 -15.63 8.39
N PHE A 468 6.45 -16.48 8.23
CA PHE A 468 6.27 -17.90 7.96
C PHE A 468 5.52 -18.63 9.10
N ALA A 469 5.93 -18.39 10.36
CA ALA A 469 5.24 -18.95 11.52
C ALA A 469 3.78 -18.46 11.60
N LEU A 470 3.53 -17.18 11.33
CA LEU A 470 2.18 -16.61 11.31
C LEU A 470 1.32 -17.32 10.28
N VAL A 471 1.77 -17.45 9.02
CA VAL A 471 1.03 -18.17 7.97
C VAL A 471 0.74 -19.62 8.37
N LEU A 472 1.73 -20.32 8.95
CA LEU A 472 1.58 -21.71 9.40
C LEU A 472 0.57 -21.86 10.54
N PHE A 473 0.51 -20.91 11.48
CA PHE A 473 -0.39 -20.96 12.64
C PHE A 473 -1.70 -20.18 12.46
N TRP A 474 -1.90 -19.44 11.37
CA TRP A 474 -3.09 -18.60 11.15
C TRP A 474 -4.41 -19.38 11.09
N PHE A 475 -4.37 -20.67 10.72
CA PHE A 475 -5.56 -21.51 10.76
C PHE A 475 -6.09 -21.73 12.19
N VAL A 476 -5.23 -21.65 13.21
CA VAL A 476 -5.61 -21.90 14.62
C VAL A 476 -6.65 -20.90 15.11
N PRO A 477 -6.43 -19.56 15.09
CA PRO A 477 -7.46 -18.60 15.50
C PRO A 477 -8.70 -18.67 14.60
N VAL A 478 -8.54 -18.94 13.30
CA VAL A 478 -9.66 -19.10 12.36
C VAL A 478 -10.58 -20.26 12.77
N VAL A 479 -10.01 -21.44 13.04
CA VAL A 479 -10.77 -22.63 13.45
C VAL A 479 -11.38 -22.45 14.84
N VAL A 480 -10.64 -21.87 15.80
CA VAL A 480 -11.15 -21.61 17.15
C VAL A 480 -12.33 -20.63 17.11
N LEU A 481 -12.23 -19.52 16.38
CA LEU A 481 -13.32 -18.55 16.28
C LEU A 481 -14.53 -19.10 15.51
N SER A 482 -14.31 -19.84 14.43
CA SER A 482 -15.39 -20.54 13.72
C SER A 482 -16.10 -21.57 14.62
N SER A 483 -15.35 -22.32 15.43
CA SER A 483 -15.88 -23.28 16.39
C SER A 483 -16.66 -22.61 17.53
N LEU A 484 -16.15 -21.52 18.08
CA LEU A 484 -16.83 -20.74 19.13
C LEU A 484 -18.16 -20.14 18.66
N MET A 485 -18.26 -19.72 17.40
CA MET A 485 -19.52 -19.23 16.83
C MET A 485 -20.54 -20.34 16.58
N SER A 486 -20.15 -21.62 16.59
CA SER A 486 -21.06 -22.74 16.36
C SER A 486 -22.24 -22.74 17.32
N ILE A 487 -23.49 -22.93 16.85
CA ILE A 487 -24.67 -22.93 17.74
C ILE A 487 -24.56 -24.02 18.81
N ASN A 488 -23.90 -25.14 18.48
CA ASN A 488 -23.55 -26.23 19.39
C ASN A 488 -22.67 -25.75 20.57
N MET A 489 -21.71 -24.86 20.29
CA MET A 489 -20.80 -24.30 21.28
C MET A 489 -21.50 -23.19 22.08
N ILE A 490 -22.27 -22.32 21.41
CA ILE A 490 -23.10 -21.30 22.06
C ILE A 490 -24.08 -21.95 23.05
N ARG A 491 -24.71 -23.08 22.69
CA ARG A 491 -25.62 -23.83 23.58
C ARG A 491 -24.94 -24.36 24.84
N HIS A 492 -23.65 -24.70 24.76
CA HIS A 492 -22.86 -25.12 25.92
C HIS A 492 -22.45 -23.95 26.84
N ILE A 493 -22.28 -22.74 26.30
CA ILE A 493 -21.82 -21.56 27.07
C ILE A 493 -23.01 -20.73 27.59
N VAL A 494 -24.05 -20.50 26.77
CA VAL A 494 -25.23 -19.69 27.09
C VAL A 494 -26.50 -20.37 26.52
N PRO A 495 -27.09 -21.37 27.21
CA PRO A 495 -28.25 -22.11 26.70
C PRO A 495 -29.45 -21.20 26.39
N SER A 496 -29.78 -20.26 27.28
CA SER A 496 -30.89 -19.31 27.09
C SER A 496 -30.78 -18.42 25.86
N LEU A 497 -29.59 -18.28 25.26
CA LEU A 497 -29.41 -17.51 24.02
C LEU A 497 -29.58 -18.44 22.80
N ALA A 498 -29.03 -19.65 22.84
CA ALA A 498 -29.23 -20.67 21.81
C ALA A 498 -30.72 -21.00 21.62
N ASP A 499 -31.46 -21.23 22.72
CA ASP A 499 -32.89 -21.55 22.66
C ASP A 499 -33.74 -20.43 22.03
N LYS A 500 -33.33 -19.16 22.17
CA LYS A 500 -33.97 -18.00 21.51
C LYS A 500 -33.61 -17.87 20.03
N ILE A 501 -32.41 -18.33 19.64
CA ILE A 501 -31.94 -18.31 18.25
C ILE A 501 -32.60 -19.45 17.45
N GLU A 502 -32.76 -20.62 18.06
CA GLU A 502 -33.43 -21.79 17.46
C GLU A 502 -34.94 -21.57 17.23
N GLN A 503 -35.60 -20.68 17.98
CA GLN A 503 -37.04 -20.38 17.83
C GLN A 503 -37.44 -19.74 16.49
N ASN A 504 -36.50 -19.09 15.78
CA ASN A 504 -36.78 -18.46 14.50
C ASN A 504 -35.74 -18.90 13.47
N GLU A 505 -36.20 -19.55 12.41
CA GLU A 505 -35.37 -20.08 11.32
C GLU A 505 -34.50 -19.00 10.66
N ALA A 506 -34.96 -17.74 10.62
CA ALA A 506 -34.18 -16.61 10.12
C ALA A 506 -33.08 -16.16 11.11
N THR A 507 -33.33 -16.18 12.42
CA THR A 507 -32.27 -15.87 13.40
C THR A 507 -31.27 -17.00 13.53
N LYS A 508 -31.72 -18.25 13.36
CA LYS A 508 -30.85 -19.39 13.12
C LYS A 508 -30.04 -19.07 11.86
N ASN A 509 -30.58 -19.16 10.66
CA ASN A 509 -29.79 -18.99 9.43
C ASN A 509 -28.90 -17.73 9.42
N PHE A 510 -29.26 -16.62 10.07
CA PHE A 510 -28.37 -15.47 10.31
C PHE A 510 -27.21 -15.69 11.31
N MET A 511 -27.45 -16.19 12.53
CA MET A 511 -26.45 -16.32 13.61
C MET A 511 -25.24 -17.17 13.26
N THR A 512 -25.46 -18.48 13.15
CA THR A 512 -25.82 -18.97 11.83
C THR A 512 -24.74 -18.53 10.79
N SER A 513 -25.12 -17.91 9.69
CA SER A 513 -24.25 -17.69 8.52
C SER A 513 -23.44 -16.42 8.44
N PHE A 514 -24.02 -15.35 8.96
CA PHE A 514 -23.50 -14.03 8.77
C PHE A 514 -22.32 -13.80 9.71
N ILE A 515 -22.39 -14.31 10.94
CA ILE A 515 -21.44 -13.94 11.98
C ILE A 515 -20.07 -14.62 11.81
N PRO A 516 -19.93 -15.92 11.48
CA PRO A 516 -18.61 -16.49 11.21
C PRO A 516 -17.92 -15.81 10.03
N THR A 517 -18.67 -15.50 8.97
CA THR A 517 -18.16 -14.81 7.78
C THR A 517 -17.68 -13.39 8.13
N VAL A 518 -18.46 -12.63 8.89
CA VAL A 518 -18.08 -11.27 9.33
C VAL A 518 -16.93 -11.29 10.34
N VAL A 519 -16.96 -12.18 11.32
CA VAL A 519 -15.86 -12.35 12.30
C VAL A 519 -14.57 -12.78 11.61
N LEU A 520 -14.63 -13.71 10.66
CA LEU A 520 -13.48 -14.11 9.84
C LEU A 520 -12.94 -12.92 9.06
N ASN A 521 -13.78 -12.14 8.40
CA ASN A 521 -13.37 -10.94 7.66
C ASN A 521 -12.76 -9.85 8.56
N ILE A 522 -13.28 -9.67 9.78
CA ILE A 522 -12.67 -8.78 10.77
C ILE A 522 -11.29 -9.31 11.18
N VAL A 523 -11.15 -10.61 11.46
CA VAL A 523 -9.89 -11.23 11.86
C VAL A 523 -8.85 -11.17 10.74
N THR A 524 -9.23 -11.42 9.49
CA THR A 524 -8.33 -11.26 8.34
C THR A 524 -8.00 -9.80 8.05
N SER A 525 -8.88 -8.83 8.37
CA SER A 525 -8.55 -7.39 8.27
C SER A 525 -7.44 -6.94 9.24
N VAL A 526 -7.13 -7.72 10.28
CA VAL A 526 -5.99 -7.45 11.18
C VAL A 526 -4.65 -7.86 10.55
N LEU A 527 -4.64 -8.78 9.57
CA LEU A 527 -3.42 -9.32 8.98
C LEU A 527 -2.53 -8.25 8.30
N PRO A 528 -3.07 -7.32 7.46
CA PRO A 528 -2.27 -6.22 6.91
C PRO A 528 -1.67 -5.31 7.99
N LEU A 529 -2.36 -5.09 9.11
CA LEU A 529 -1.83 -4.28 10.23
C LEU A 529 -0.64 -4.96 10.92
N ILE A 530 -0.68 -6.30 11.04
CA ILE A 530 0.45 -7.08 11.57
C ILE A 530 1.63 -7.02 10.59
N PHE A 531 1.38 -7.15 9.29
CA PHE A 531 2.43 -7.11 8.27
C PHE A 531 3.08 -5.72 8.12
N ASP A 532 2.31 -4.64 8.20
CA ASP A 532 2.82 -3.26 8.26
C ASP A 532 3.70 -3.05 9.50
N ALA A 533 3.23 -3.47 10.69
CA ALA A 533 4.02 -3.44 11.91
C ALA A 533 5.33 -4.25 11.82
N LEU A 534 5.30 -5.44 11.22
CA LEU A 534 6.50 -6.24 10.94
C LEU A 534 7.44 -5.54 9.94
N GLY A 535 6.90 -4.80 8.97
CA GLY A 535 7.68 -3.96 8.03
C GLY A 535 8.45 -2.84 8.73
N TYR A 536 7.88 -2.22 9.78
CA TYR A 536 8.63 -1.28 10.63
C TYR A 536 9.79 -1.97 11.36
N TYR A 537 9.58 -3.16 11.94
CA TYR A 537 10.65 -3.90 12.63
C TYR A 537 11.77 -4.41 11.69
N GLN A 538 11.45 -4.67 10.42
CA GLN A 538 12.40 -5.08 9.37
C GLN A 538 13.48 -4.01 9.08
N GLY A 539 13.26 -2.74 9.47
CA GLY A 539 14.22 -1.66 9.25
C GLY A 539 14.27 -1.19 7.79
N LEU A 540 13.11 -1.16 7.12
CA LEU A 540 12.94 -0.56 5.81
C LEU A 540 13.05 0.98 5.92
N ARG A 541 13.59 1.63 4.88
CA ARG A 541 14.01 3.05 4.93
C ARG A 541 12.95 4.04 4.45
N SER A 542 11.87 3.55 3.85
CA SER A 542 10.76 4.36 3.37
C SER A 542 9.42 3.69 3.65
N ARG A 543 8.35 4.48 3.77
CA ARG A 543 6.98 3.97 3.94
C ARG A 543 6.51 3.23 2.70
N SER A 544 6.86 3.70 1.50
CA SER A 544 6.58 3.00 0.24
C SER A 544 7.17 1.59 0.23
N ALA A 545 8.40 1.40 0.72
CA ALA A 545 9.01 0.08 0.82
C ALA A 545 8.35 -0.82 1.88
N ILE A 546 7.85 -0.25 2.99
CA ILE A 546 7.02 -0.99 3.95
C ILE A 546 5.71 -1.44 3.29
N ALA A 547 5.02 -0.55 2.59
CA ALA A 547 3.77 -0.87 1.89
C ALA A 547 3.99 -1.96 0.82
N GLU A 548 5.02 -1.82 -0.03
CA GLU A 548 5.44 -2.84 -1.00
C GLU A 548 5.71 -4.20 -0.33
N SER A 549 6.49 -4.20 0.77
CA SER A 549 6.75 -5.42 1.53
C SER A 549 5.50 -5.99 2.21
N THR A 550 4.50 -5.16 2.52
CA THR A 550 3.24 -5.56 3.16
C THR A 550 2.27 -6.17 2.15
N PHE A 551 2.27 -5.68 0.91
CA PHE A 551 1.54 -6.30 -0.21
C PHE A 551 2.20 -7.58 -0.75
N SER A 552 3.52 -7.73 -0.55
CA SER A 552 4.28 -8.91 -0.96
C SER A 552 4.27 -10.08 0.05
N LYS A 553 3.71 -9.88 1.24
CA LYS A 553 3.60 -10.88 2.32
C LYS A 553 2.17 -11.40 2.45
#